data_AF-A0A968WV91-F1
#
_entry.id   AF-A0A968WV91-F1
#
_cell.length_a   1.000
_cell.length_b   1.000
_cell.length_c   1.000
_cell.angle_alpha   90.00
_cell.angle_beta   90.00
_cell.angle_gamma   90.00
#
_symmetry.space_group_name_H-M   'P 1'
#
loop_
_entity.id
_entity.type
_entity.pdbx_description
1 polymer ?
#
loop_
_entity_poly.entity_id
_entity_poly.type
_entity_poly.pdbx_seq_one_letter_code
_entity_poly.pdbx_strand_id
1 'polypeptide(L)'
;MKSDSPYSTPKERGAYPVLAELEKNKRLWRRMIWITAILSVTIPILTTALSILGMRQAFKAVGSSGIGNPEALAAHISELLIATAAGLFFAILPLILMIISLIKFTSYRKKLSQFSASSALLLKTEN
;
A
#
# COMPACT_ATOMS: atom_id res chain seq x y z
N MET A 1 -16.40 5.70 -29.30
CA MET A 1 -15.91 5.26 -30.62
C MET A 1 -14.47 5.75 -30.74
N LYS A 2 -13.53 4.86 -31.04
CA LYS A 2 -12.11 5.20 -31.21
C LYS A 2 -12.01 6.10 -32.43
N SER A 3 -11.76 7.40 -32.20
CA SER A 3 -11.70 8.42 -33.26
C SER A 3 -10.24 8.57 -33.67
N ASP A 4 -9.84 7.80 -34.67
CA ASP A 4 -8.55 7.93 -35.35
C ASP A 4 -8.61 9.14 -36.31
N SER A 5 -8.70 10.36 -35.76
CA SER A 5 -8.58 11.59 -36.55
C SER A 5 -7.10 12.00 -36.64
N PRO A 6 -6.52 12.12 -37.85
CA PRO A 6 -5.12 12.53 -38.04
C PRO A 6 -4.86 14.01 -37.73
N TYR A 7 -5.89 14.80 -37.38
CA TYR A 7 -5.76 16.21 -37.03
C TYR A 7 -6.18 16.46 -35.59
N SER A 8 -5.19 16.42 -34.69
CA SER A 8 -5.33 17.01 -33.35
C SER A 8 -5.41 18.53 -33.48
N THR A 9 -6.45 19.12 -32.88
CA THR A 9 -6.56 20.59 -32.79
C THR A 9 -5.34 21.15 -32.06
N PRO A 10 -4.84 22.36 -32.39
CA PRO A 10 -3.62 22.92 -31.79
C PRO A 10 -3.61 22.94 -30.25
N LYS A 11 -4.78 22.97 -29.59
CA LYS A 11 -4.93 22.92 -28.12
C LYS A 11 -4.79 21.51 -27.54
N GLU A 12 -5.27 20.47 -28.24
CA GLU A 12 -5.10 19.08 -27.78
C GLU A 12 -3.66 18.59 -27.95
N ARG A 13 -2.94 19.10 -28.96
CA ARG A 13 -1.52 18.81 -29.21
C ARG A 13 -0.59 19.12 -28.03
N GLY A 14 -0.92 20.13 -27.23
CA GLY A 14 -0.22 20.44 -25.97
C GLY A 14 -0.68 19.60 -24.76
N ALA A 15 -1.84 18.95 -24.84
CA ALA A 15 -2.40 18.11 -23.79
C ALA A 15 -1.98 16.63 -23.90
N TYR A 16 -1.82 16.08 -25.11
CA TYR A 16 -1.36 14.69 -25.33
C TYR A 16 -0.05 14.31 -24.62
N PRO A 17 1.03 15.12 -24.63
CA PRO A 17 2.24 14.76 -23.88
C PRO A 17 1.99 14.73 -22.36
N VAL A 18 1.18 15.65 -21.84
CA VAL A 18 0.82 15.72 -20.41
C VAL A 18 -0.07 14.55 -19.99
N LEU A 19 -1.04 14.14 -20.82
CA LEU A 19 -1.90 13.00 -20.53
C LEU A 19 -1.12 11.68 -20.53
N ALA A 20 -0.21 11.48 -21.49
CA ALA A 20 0.64 10.29 -21.56
C ALA A 20 1.57 10.18 -20.35
N GLU A 21 2.16 11.29 -19.89
CA GLU A 21 2.96 11.34 -18.66
C GLU A 21 2.14 11.03 -17.41
N LEU A 22 0.92 11.58 -17.30
CA LEU A 22 0.03 11.32 -16.18
C LEU A 22 -0.41 9.85 -16.13
N GLU A 23 -0.69 9.22 -17.26
CA GLU A 23 -1.05 7.80 -17.32
C GLU A 23 0.12 6.88 -16.94
N LYS A 24 1.32 7.15 -17.45
CA LYS A 24 2.54 6.41 -17.08
C LYS A 24 2.81 6.52 -15.58
N ASN A 25 2.73 7.74 -15.04
CA ASN A 25 2.96 7.99 -13.62
C ASN A 25 1.88 7.30 -12.77
N LYS A 26 0.60 7.37 -13.17
CA LYS A 26 -0.52 6.69 -12.49
C LYS A 26 -0.32 5.17 -12.40
N ARG A 27 0.25 4.53 -13.43
CA ARG A 27 0.56 3.08 -13.39
C ARG A 27 1.65 2.77 -12.36
N LEU A 28 2.68 3.61 -12.26
CA LEU A 28 3.76 3.46 -11.26
C LEU A 28 3.24 3.66 -9.84
N TRP A 29 2.53 4.76 -9.58
CA TRP A 29 1.92 5.05 -8.27
C TRP A 29 0.98 3.93 -7.82
N ARG A 30 0.18 3.36 -8.75
CA ARG A 30 -0.69 2.23 -8.43
C ARG A 30 0.08 0.99 -8.02
N ARG A 31 1.19 0.66 -8.70
CA ARG A 31 2.05 -0.48 -8.31
C ARG A 31 2.64 -0.28 -6.92
N MET A 32 3.13 0.92 -6.61
CA MET A 32 3.67 1.25 -5.29
C MET A 32 2.61 1.10 -4.19
N ILE A 33 1.39 1.61 -4.41
CA ILE A 33 0.26 1.46 -3.46
C ILE A 33 -0.01 -0.02 -3.18
N TRP A 34 -0.11 -0.85 -4.22
CA TRP A 34 -0.37 -2.28 -4.06
C TRP A 34 0.71 -2.98 -3.25
N ILE A 35 1.99 -2.70 -3.52
CA ILE A 35 3.10 -3.29 -2.76
C ILE A 35 3.04 -2.87 -1.29
N THR A 36 2.87 -1.57 -1.02
CA THR A 36 2.79 -1.07 0.37
C THR A 36 1.57 -1.60 1.12
N ALA A 37 0.44 -1.80 0.43
CA ALA A 37 -0.78 -2.35 1.02
C ALA A 37 -0.63 -3.83 1.38
N ILE A 38 0.05 -4.61 0.54
CA ILE A 38 0.33 -6.02 0.85
C ILE A 38 1.28 -6.11 2.05
N LEU A 39 2.34 -5.29 2.07
CA LEU A 39 3.30 -5.26 3.18
C LEU A 39 2.64 -4.85 4.50
N SER A 40 1.79 -3.82 4.50
CA SER A 40 1.12 -3.36 5.72
C SER A 40 0.19 -4.41 6.34
N VAL A 41 -0.39 -5.30 5.53
CA VAL A 41 -1.27 -6.39 6.01
C VAL A 41 -0.47 -7.64 6.37
N THR A 42 0.53 -8.01 5.57
CA THR A 42 1.29 -9.25 5.77
C THR A 42 2.24 -9.17 6.97
N ILE A 43 2.86 -8.02 7.25
CA ILE A 43 3.79 -7.87 8.39
C ILE A 43 3.11 -8.18 9.75
N PRO A 44 1.92 -7.62 10.08
CA PRO A 44 1.20 -7.98 11.29
C PRO A 44 0.83 -9.47 11.35
N ILE A 45 0.39 -10.05 10.23
CA ILE A 45 0.03 -11.48 10.16
C ILE A 45 1.25 -12.37 10.43
N LEU A 46 2.41 -12.01 9.88
CA LEU A 46 3.66 -12.73 10.13
C LEU A 46 4.10 -12.57 11.59
N THR A 47 3.94 -11.39 12.17
CA THR A 47 4.29 -11.11 13.57
C THR A 47 3.46 -11.96 14.53
N THR A 48 2.14 -12.06 14.30
CA THR A 48 1.27 -12.91 15.14
C THR A 48 1.59 -14.39 14.98
N ALA A 49 1.85 -14.85 13.75
CA ALA A 49 2.29 -16.23 13.51
C ALA A 49 3.60 -16.56 14.24
N LEU A 50 4.57 -15.64 14.20
CA LEU A 50 5.87 -15.80 14.88
C LEU A 50 5.69 -15.89 16.40
N SER A 51 4.82 -15.05 16.96
CA SER A 51 4.49 -15.07 18.39
C SER A 51 3.90 -16.43 18.83
N ILE A 52 2.98 -16.98 18.03
CA ILE A 52 2.39 -18.30 18.30
C ILE A 52 3.45 -19.40 18.23
N LEU A 53 4.36 -19.37 17.25
CA LEU A 53 5.44 -20.35 17.14
C LEU A 53 6.39 -20.31 18.34
N GLY A 54 6.67 -19.13 18.89
CA GLY A 54 7.46 -18.97 20.11
C GLY A 54 6.75 -19.51 21.34
N MET A 55 5.46 -19.18 21.53
CA MET A 55 4.68 -19.70 22.65
C MET A 55 4.55 -21.23 22.60
N ARG A 56 4.41 -21.82 21.40
CA ARG A 56 4.39 -23.29 21.25
C ARG A 56 5.67 -23.95 21.76
N GLN A 57 6.84 -23.34 21.52
CA GLN A 57 8.12 -23.87 22.02
C GLN A 57 8.23 -23.72 23.53
N ALA A 58 7.78 -22.59 24.07
CA ALA A 58 7.73 -22.36 25.51
C ALA A 58 6.86 -23.42 26.23
N PHE A 59 5.68 -23.74 25.69
CA PHE A 59 4.83 -24.81 26.24
C PHE A 59 5.41 -26.21 26.06
N LYS A 60 6.10 -26.49 24.94
CA LYS A 60 6.77 -27.79 24.73
C LYS A 60 7.88 -28.00 25.76
N ALA A 61 8.65 -26.96 26.08
CA ALA A 61 9.70 -27.01 27.09
C ALA A 61 9.15 -27.27 28.50
N VAL A 62 7.98 -26.70 28.84
CA VAL A 62 7.29 -27.00 30.11
C VAL A 62 6.75 -28.44 30.12
N GLY A 63 6.16 -28.90 29.02
CA GLY A 63 5.61 -30.26 28.93
C GLY A 63 6.63 -31.38 29.07
N SER A 64 7.89 -31.17 28.62
CA SER A 64 8.96 -32.16 28.77
C SER A 64 9.66 -32.12 30.13
N SER A 65 9.62 -30.99 30.83
CA SER A 65 10.41 -30.75 32.05
C SER A 65 9.61 -30.96 33.34
N GLY A 66 8.33 -31.36 33.26
CA GLY A 66 7.39 -31.24 34.38
C GLY A 66 7.13 -29.77 34.71
N ILE A 67 6.54 -29.44 35.87
CA ILE A 67 6.25 -28.06 36.35
C ILE A 67 7.57 -27.29 36.67
N GLY A 68 8.63 -27.51 35.89
CA GLY A 68 10.01 -27.45 36.35
C GLY A 68 10.61 -26.06 36.47
N ASN A 69 10.05 -25.00 35.86
CA ASN A 69 10.51 -23.62 36.11
C ASN A 69 9.55 -22.58 35.50
N PRO A 70 8.62 -21.99 36.28
CA PRO A 70 7.77 -20.89 35.80
C PRO A 70 8.57 -19.64 35.40
N GLU A 71 9.77 -19.48 35.95
CA GLU A 71 10.67 -18.36 35.67
C GLU A 71 11.22 -18.38 34.23
N ALA A 72 11.56 -19.57 33.72
CA ALA A 72 11.98 -19.76 32.33
C ALA A 72 10.83 -19.49 31.34
N LEU A 73 9.60 -19.86 31.70
CA LEU A 73 8.41 -19.56 30.91
C LEU A 73 8.19 -18.03 30.82
N ALA A 74 8.28 -17.33 31.94
CA ALA A 74 8.11 -15.88 32.00
C ALA A 74 9.17 -15.14 31.16
N ALA A 75 10.43 -15.61 31.18
CA ALA A 75 11.50 -15.06 30.37
C ALA A 75 11.23 -15.20 28.85
N HIS A 76 10.72 -16.35 28.39
CA HIS A 76 10.36 -16.50 26.97
C HIS A 76 9.18 -15.63 26.55
N ILE A 77 8.20 -15.42 27.43
CA ILE A 77 7.05 -14.55 27.13
C ILE A 77 7.50 -13.09 27.02
N SER A 78 8.40 -12.62 27.88
CA SER A 78 8.89 -11.23 27.82
C SER A 78 9.69 -10.95 26.54
N GLU A 79 10.49 -11.93 26.09
CA GLU A 79 11.19 -11.86 24.81
C GLU A 79 10.21 -11.74 23.61
N LEU A 80 9.13 -12.53 23.64
CA LEU A 80 8.08 -12.48 22.60
C LEU A 80 7.32 -11.15 22.58
N LEU A 81 7.11 -10.52 23.75
CA LEU A 81 6.49 -9.19 23.83
C LEU A 81 7.37 -8.12 23.17
N ILE A 82 8.68 -8.16 23.38
CA ILE A 82 9.63 -7.25 22.75
C ILE A 82 9.65 -7.48 21.23
N ALA A 83 9.70 -8.73 20.79
CA ALA A 83 9.62 -9.07 19.37
C ALA A 83 8.32 -8.59 18.71
N THR A 84 7.20 -8.66 19.44
CA THR A 84 5.89 -8.17 18.97
C THR A 84 5.87 -6.65 18.85
N ALA A 85 6.42 -5.94 19.85
CA ALA A 85 6.56 -4.48 19.80
C ALA A 85 7.43 -4.04 18.61
N ALA A 86 8.52 -4.76 18.34
CA ALA A 86 9.38 -4.51 17.18
C ALA A 86 8.63 -4.77 15.86
N GLY A 87 7.91 -5.89 15.74
CA GLY A 87 7.11 -6.21 14.55
C GLY A 87 6.06 -5.14 14.23
N LEU A 88 5.41 -4.59 15.25
CA LEU A 88 4.46 -3.49 15.09
C LEU A 88 5.15 -2.20 14.63
N PHE A 89 6.33 -1.90 15.14
CA PHE A 89 7.11 -0.75 14.69
C PHE A 89 7.43 -0.85 13.19
N PHE A 90 7.85 -2.02 12.71
CA PHE A 90 8.08 -2.26 11.27
C PHE A 90 6.80 -2.23 10.42
N ALA A 91 5.63 -2.57 10.98
CA ALA A 91 4.35 -2.50 10.27
C ALA A 91 3.89 -1.06 10.00
N ILE A 92 4.27 -0.10 10.85
CA ILE A 92 3.87 1.32 10.72
C ILE A 92 4.49 1.97 9.48
N LEU A 93 5.73 1.62 9.12
CA LEU A 93 6.43 2.21 7.96
C LEU A 93 5.64 2.09 6.64
N PRO A 94 5.28 0.89 6.16
CA PRO A 94 4.51 0.74 4.91
C PRO A 94 3.10 1.33 5.02
N LEU A 95 2.52 1.37 6.23
CA LEU A 95 1.21 1.96 6.47
C LEU A 95 1.23 3.48 6.24
N ILE A 96 2.22 4.19 6.79
CA ILE A 96 2.41 5.63 6.57
C ILE A 96 2.64 5.93 5.08
N LEU A 97 3.51 5.15 4.43
CA LEU A 97 3.78 5.31 2.99
C LEU A 97 2.53 5.07 2.14
N MET A 98 1.72 4.07 2.48
CA MET A 98 0.45 3.78 1.81
C MET A 98 -0.52 4.96 1.92
N ILE A 99 -0.66 5.56 3.11
CA ILE A 99 -1.55 6.72 3.34
C ILE A 99 -1.11 7.92 2.50
N ILE A 100 0.18 8.27 2.51
CA ILE A 100 0.72 9.37 1.70
C ILE A 100 0.47 9.13 0.21
N SER A 101 0.69 7.89 -0.24
CA SER A 101 0.49 7.50 -1.63
C SER A 101 -0.99 7.56 -2.04
N LEU A 102 -1.93 7.24 -1.15
CA LEU A 102 -3.38 7.36 -1.37
C LEU A 102 -3.82 8.83 -1.51
N ILE A 103 -3.31 9.73 -0.67
CA ILE A 103 -3.63 11.17 -0.73
C ILE A 103 -3.16 11.79 -2.06
N LYS A 104 -1.96 11.43 -2.53
CA LYS A 104 -1.47 11.88 -3.85
C LYS A 104 -2.30 11.26 -4.98
N PHE A 105 -2.64 9.98 -4.90
CA PHE A 105 -3.43 9.29 -5.92
C PHE A 105 -4.84 9.88 -6.12
N THR A 106 -5.52 10.26 -5.05
CA THR A 106 -6.85 10.89 -5.14
C THR A 106 -6.79 12.27 -5.82
N SER A 107 -5.67 12.99 -5.71
CA SER A 107 -5.47 14.29 -6.38
C SER A 107 -5.30 14.14 -7.91
N TYR A 108 -4.64 13.08 -8.38
CA TYR A 108 -4.51 12.81 -9.82
C TYR A 108 -5.86 12.48 -10.49
N ARG A 109 -6.80 11.89 -9.74
CA ARG A 109 -8.16 11.62 -10.24
C ARG A 109 -8.91 12.90 -10.58
N LYS A 110 -8.78 13.94 -9.75
CA LYS A 110 -9.46 15.24 -9.94
C LYS A 110 -8.92 16.02 -11.14
N LYS A 111 -7.60 15.97 -11.37
CA LYS A 111 -6.98 16.61 -12.55
C LYS A 111 -7.47 15.99 -13.87
N LEU A 112 -7.66 14.67 -13.92
CA LEU A 112 -8.14 13.98 -15.13
C LEU A 112 -9.61 14.30 -15.44
N SER A 113 -10.49 14.38 -14.43
CA SER A 113 -11.90 14.72 -14.64
C SER A 113 -12.09 16.15 -15.15
N GLN A 114 -11.23 17.08 -14.73
CA GLN A 114 -11.27 18.47 -15.19
C GLN A 114 -10.82 18.59 -16.66
N PHE A 115 -9.75 17.87 -17.06
CA PHE A 115 -9.30 17.84 -18.44
C PHE A 115 -10.35 17.22 -19.39
N SER A 116 -11.01 16.14 -18.98
CA SER A 116 -12.08 15.51 -19.76
C SER A 116 -13.36 16.34 -19.84
N ALA A 117 -13.66 17.16 -18.82
CA ALA A 117 -14.80 18.06 -18.83
C ALA A 117 -14.54 19.27 -19.74
N SER A 118 -13.30 19.80 -19.74
CA SER A 118 -12.91 20.88 -20.64
C SER A 118 -12.95 20.47 -22.11
N SER A 119 -12.53 19.26 -22.49
CA SER A 119 -12.61 18.81 -23.88
C SER A 119 -14.06 18.58 -24.35
N ALA A 120 -14.95 18.07 -23.50
CA ALA A 120 -16.36 17.85 -23.84
C ALA A 120 -17.13 19.16 -24.10
N LEU A 121 -16.76 20.26 -23.42
CA LEU A 121 -17.37 21.57 -23.64
C LEU A 121 -16.93 22.21 -24.96
N LEU A 122 -15.67 22.02 -25.37
CA LEU A 122 -15.16 22.56 -26.63
C LEU A 122 -15.83 21.93 -27.85
N LEU A 123 -16.12 20.62 -27.78
CA LEU A 123 -16.85 19.91 -28.84
C LEU A 123 -18.31 20.36 -28.98
N LYS A 124 -18.91 20.90 -27.90
CA LYS A 124 -20.28 21.44 -27.94
C LYS A 124 -20.33 22.87 -28.46
N THR A 125 -19.21 23.60 -28.44
CA THR A 125 -19.12 24.97 -28.99
C THR A 125 -18.74 25.01 -30.47
N GLU A 126 -18.32 23.88 -31.04
CA GLU A 126 -17.90 23.74 -32.45
C GLU A 126 -19.00 23.13 -33.35
N ASN A 127 -20.22 22.92 -32.83
CA ASN A 127 -21.39 22.37 -33.54
C ASN A 127 -22.63 23.23 -33.25
#